data_AF-A0A3B8VSD4-F1
#
_entry.id   AF-A0A3B8VSD4-F1
#
_cell.length_a   1.000
_cell.length_b   1.000
_cell.length_c   1.000
_cell.angle_alpha   90.00
_cell.angle_beta   90.00
_cell.angle_gamma   90.00
#
_symmetry.space_group_name_H-M   'P 1'
#
loop_
_entity.id
_entity.type
_entity.pdbx_description
1 polymer ?
#
loop_
_entity_poly.entity_id
_entity_poly.type
_entity_poly.pdbx_seq_one_letter_code
_entity_poly.pdbx_strand_id
1 'polypeptide(L)'
;MNQNTAPFTDKKTLFVTQLFAAAAESGKVFNINPSVMLAQAAIESGWGESNHAVVNKNYFGIIACGKPNTYWHGGKSATNRRGLSFRRYDSAENSFLDYGRLLRAQYPRAANVSHFPESFALEISYSAYICDKNGDNREHYRRMLISIEKDIREIIEAHGLNAEEQRA
;
A
#
# COMPACT_ATOMS: atom_id res chain seq x y z
N MET A 1 32.40 -4.70 28.79
CA MET A 1 31.25 -3.81 28.64
C MET A 1 30.49 -4.26 27.40
N ASN A 2 29.37 -4.96 27.57
CA ASN A 2 28.55 -5.45 26.46
C ASN A 2 27.74 -4.26 25.91
N GLN A 3 28.11 -3.77 24.73
CA GLN A 3 27.29 -2.81 24.00
C GLN A 3 26.13 -3.58 23.39
N ASN A 4 24.99 -3.55 24.07
CA ASN A 4 23.72 -4.06 23.58
C ASN A 4 23.21 -3.11 22.49
N THR A 5 23.74 -3.24 21.27
CA THR A 5 23.20 -2.54 20.10
C THR A 5 21.99 -3.33 19.61
N ALA A 6 20.79 -2.80 19.83
CA ALA A 6 19.62 -3.26 19.09
C ALA A 6 19.99 -3.30 17.59
N PRO A 7 19.69 -4.39 16.86
CA PRO A 7 20.06 -4.48 15.46
C PRO A 7 19.48 -3.28 14.71
N PHE A 8 20.29 -2.61 13.89
CA PHE A 8 19.82 -1.60 12.95
C PHE A 8 18.73 -2.25 12.09
N THR A 9 17.47 -1.94 12.39
CA THR A 9 16.35 -2.43 11.61
C THR A 9 16.32 -1.61 10.33
N ASP A 10 16.48 -2.27 9.19
CA ASP A 10 16.48 -1.57 7.92
C ASP A 10 15.11 -0.93 7.66
N LYS A 11 15.10 0.13 6.83
CA LYS A 11 13.91 0.93 6.59
C LYS A 11 12.74 0.13 5.99
N LYS A 12 13.02 -0.90 5.17
CA LYS A 12 11.97 -1.74 4.59
C LYS A 12 11.32 -2.58 5.67
N THR A 13 12.11 -3.18 6.55
CA THR A 13 11.60 -3.92 7.70
C THR A 13 10.74 -3.04 8.61
N LEU A 14 11.19 -1.83 8.90
CA LEU A 14 10.39 -0.88 9.70
C LEU A 14 9.06 -0.54 9.02
N PHE A 15 9.08 -0.27 7.71
CA PHE A 15 7.87 0.02 6.94
C PHE A 15 6.86 -1.14 6.99
N VAL A 16 7.33 -2.37 6.74
CA VAL A 16 6.47 -3.56 6.74
C VAL A 16 5.90 -3.82 8.12
N THR A 17 6.74 -3.87 9.16
CA THR A 17 6.31 -4.17 10.53
C THR A 17 5.32 -3.14 11.06
N GLN A 18 5.49 -1.85 10.75
CA GLN A 18 4.58 -0.79 11.20
C GLN A 18 3.22 -0.80 10.47
N LEU A 19 3.19 -1.16 9.18
CA LEU A 19 1.99 -1.06 8.36
C LEU A 19 1.26 -2.40 8.18
N PHE A 20 1.86 -3.52 8.58
CA PHE A 20 1.28 -4.84 8.40
C PHE A 20 -0.10 -4.95 9.05
N ALA A 21 -0.32 -4.41 10.25
CA ALA A 21 -1.62 -4.44 10.91
C ALA A 21 -2.72 -3.76 10.07
N ALA A 22 -2.42 -2.58 9.51
CA ALA A 22 -3.33 -1.86 8.62
C ALA A 22 -3.62 -2.64 7.33
N ALA A 23 -2.59 -3.25 6.73
CA ALA A 23 -2.73 -4.09 5.55
C ALA A 23 -3.53 -5.36 5.83
N ALA A 24 -3.29 -6.01 6.96
CA ALA A 24 -3.98 -7.22 7.39
C ALA A 24 -5.47 -6.96 7.65
N GLU A 25 -5.82 -5.86 8.33
CA GLU A 25 -7.22 -5.52 8.59
C GLU A 25 -7.96 -5.20 7.29
N SER A 26 -7.37 -4.40 6.40
CA SER A 26 -7.95 -4.18 5.08
C SER A 26 -8.04 -5.47 4.26
N GLY A 27 -7.04 -6.35 4.37
CA GLY A 27 -7.04 -7.64 3.71
C GLY A 27 -8.19 -8.53 4.17
N LYS A 28 -8.51 -8.53 5.46
CA LYS A 28 -9.69 -9.23 6.01
C LYS A 28 -10.99 -8.65 5.49
N VAL A 29 -11.16 -7.33 5.54
CA VAL A 29 -12.40 -6.65 5.14
C VAL A 29 -12.69 -6.81 3.65
N PHE A 30 -11.66 -6.73 2.81
CA PHE A 30 -11.81 -6.74 1.35
C PHE A 30 -11.33 -8.05 0.70
N ASN A 31 -10.95 -9.07 1.46
CA ASN A 31 -10.35 -10.31 0.94
C ASN A 31 -9.21 -10.02 -0.06
N ILE A 32 -8.26 -9.17 0.34
CA ILE A 32 -7.06 -8.82 -0.45
C ILE A 32 -5.84 -9.32 0.30
N ASN A 33 -4.86 -9.88 -0.41
CA ASN A 33 -3.61 -10.27 0.21
C ASN A 33 -2.85 -9.04 0.80
N PRO A 34 -2.53 -9.03 2.11
CA PRO A 34 -1.80 -7.92 2.73
C PRO A 34 -0.44 -7.63 2.10
N SER A 35 0.28 -8.64 1.61
CA SER A 35 1.61 -8.44 1.01
C SER A 35 1.54 -7.58 -0.26
N VAL A 36 0.54 -7.81 -1.13
CA VAL A 36 0.39 -7.01 -2.36
C VAL A 36 -0.04 -5.57 -2.05
N MET A 37 -0.81 -5.35 -0.99
CA MET A 37 -1.17 -4.00 -0.53
C MET A 37 0.07 -3.25 -0.03
N LEU A 38 0.91 -3.90 0.79
CA LEU A 38 2.17 -3.34 1.26
C LEU A 38 3.13 -3.08 0.11
N ALA A 39 3.17 -3.94 -0.90
CA ALA A 39 4.01 -3.76 -2.09
C ALA A 39 3.62 -2.51 -2.88
N GLN A 40 2.32 -2.32 -3.13
CA GLN A 40 1.85 -1.10 -3.78
C GLN A 40 2.08 0.12 -2.89
N ALA A 41 1.79 0.04 -1.59
CA ALA A 41 2.09 1.12 -0.66
C ALA A 41 3.57 1.51 -0.72
N ALA A 42 4.50 0.55 -0.75
CA ALA A 42 5.93 0.80 -0.85
C ALA A 42 6.32 1.49 -2.16
N ILE A 43 5.74 1.08 -3.30
CA ILE A 43 5.98 1.72 -4.61
C ILE A 43 5.47 3.16 -4.60
N GLU A 44 4.20 3.36 -4.24
CA GLU A 44 3.54 4.66 -4.36
C GLU A 44 4.05 5.69 -3.35
N SER A 45 4.52 5.23 -2.19
CA SER A 45 5.01 6.10 -1.12
C SER A 45 6.53 6.20 -1.03
N GLY A 46 7.28 5.43 -1.82
CA GLY A 46 8.72 5.28 -1.67
C GLY A 46 9.09 4.73 -0.29
N TRP A 47 8.55 3.56 0.06
CA TRP A 47 8.72 2.93 1.38
C TRP A 47 8.31 3.83 2.56
N GLY A 48 7.25 4.63 2.37
CA GLY A 48 6.69 5.51 3.39
C GLY A 48 7.39 6.86 3.54
N GLU A 49 8.43 7.13 2.75
CA GLU A 49 9.25 8.35 2.88
C GLU A 49 8.63 9.58 2.18
N SER A 50 7.66 9.38 1.28
CA SER A 50 7.01 10.49 0.59
C SER A 50 6.29 11.43 1.56
N ASN A 51 6.31 12.74 1.25
CA ASN A 51 5.58 13.75 2.02
C ASN A 51 4.07 13.43 2.13
N HIS A 52 3.49 12.77 1.13
CA HIS A 52 2.09 12.33 1.19
C HIS A 52 1.86 11.23 2.22
N ALA A 53 2.75 10.24 2.30
CA ALA A 53 2.68 9.20 3.32
C ALA A 53 2.92 9.77 4.73
N VAL A 54 3.97 10.56 4.91
CA VAL A 54 4.36 11.09 6.23
C VAL A 54 3.31 12.08 6.77
N VAL A 55 2.91 13.06 5.97
CA VAL A 55 2.03 14.15 6.44
C VAL A 55 0.55 13.81 6.31
N ASN A 56 0.17 13.12 5.23
CA ASN A 56 -1.24 12.87 4.92
C ASN A 56 -1.68 11.44 5.19
N LYS A 57 -0.76 10.56 5.62
CA LYS A 57 -1.00 9.12 5.78
C LYS A 57 -1.54 8.47 4.51
N ASN A 58 -1.25 9.05 3.34
CA ASN A 58 -1.73 8.57 2.06
C ASN A 58 -0.61 7.79 1.37
N TYR A 59 -0.63 6.48 1.57
CA TYR A 59 0.40 5.57 1.08
C TYR A 59 0.21 5.16 -0.38
N PHE A 60 -0.94 5.49 -0.99
CA PHE A 60 -1.35 5.00 -2.32
C PHE A 60 -1.55 6.13 -3.34
N GLY A 61 -1.24 7.38 -2.97
CA GLY A 61 -1.41 8.53 -3.87
C GLY A 61 -2.86 8.79 -4.29
N ILE A 62 -3.85 8.40 -3.48
CA ILE A 62 -5.27 8.53 -3.87
C ILE A 62 -5.65 10.01 -3.93
N ILE A 63 -6.14 10.45 -5.09
CA ILE A 63 -6.62 11.81 -5.33
C ILE A 63 -7.89 12.08 -4.52
N ALA A 64 -8.01 13.28 -3.97
CA ALA A 64 -9.19 13.74 -3.23
C ALA A 64 -10.34 14.11 -4.18
N CYS A 65 -10.81 13.14 -4.96
CA CYS A 65 -12.01 13.20 -5.77
C CYS A 65 -13.10 12.27 -5.21
N GLY A 66 -14.35 12.58 -5.55
CA GLY A 66 -15.52 11.84 -5.08
C GLY A 66 -16.03 12.31 -3.72
N LYS A 67 -16.98 11.56 -3.15
CA LYS A 67 -17.60 11.86 -1.86
C LYS A 67 -16.82 11.20 -0.71
N PRO A 68 -16.83 11.81 0.49
CA PRO A 68 -16.38 11.14 1.71
C PRO A 68 -17.04 9.77 1.90
N ASN A 69 -16.35 8.88 2.59
CA ASN A 69 -16.80 7.52 2.89
C ASN A 69 -16.34 7.11 4.30
N THR A 70 -16.62 5.88 4.70
CA THR A 70 -16.30 5.32 6.02
C THR A 70 -14.82 5.40 6.42
N TYR A 71 -13.91 5.43 5.45
CA TYR A 71 -12.46 5.42 5.68
C TYR A 71 -11.79 6.75 5.29
N TRP A 72 -12.46 7.55 4.46
CA TRP A 72 -12.01 8.88 4.06
C TRP A 72 -13.06 9.95 4.38
N HIS A 73 -12.81 10.72 5.42
CA HIS A 73 -13.72 11.76 5.93
C HIS A 73 -13.62 13.11 5.20
N GLY A 74 -13.10 13.13 3.97
CA GLY A 74 -13.01 14.35 3.15
C GLY A 74 -11.76 15.21 3.38
N GLY A 75 -10.85 14.80 4.27
CA GLY A 75 -9.57 15.47 4.46
C GLY A 75 -8.73 15.46 3.18
N LYS A 76 -8.09 16.59 2.84
CA LYS A 76 -7.26 16.68 1.63
C LYS A 76 -6.00 17.49 1.85
N SER A 77 -4.96 17.18 1.08
CA SER A 77 -3.73 17.98 1.01
C SER A 77 -4.01 19.33 0.35
N ALA A 78 -3.05 20.25 0.50
CA ALA A 78 -2.98 21.42 -0.38
C ALA A 78 -2.95 20.97 -1.86
N THR A 79 -3.54 21.78 -2.73
CA THR A 79 -3.54 21.56 -4.17
C THR A 79 -2.13 21.76 -4.72
N ASN A 80 -1.63 20.77 -5.45
CA ASN A 80 -0.31 20.86 -6.08
C ASN A 80 -0.35 21.73 -7.36
N ARG A 81 0.82 21.96 -7.96
CA ARG A 81 0.97 22.76 -9.20
C ARG A 81 0.19 22.21 -10.40
N ARG A 82 -0.22 20.94 -10.37
CA ARG A 82 -1.02 20.27 -11.40
C ARG A 82 -2.53 20.38 -11.13
N GLY A 83 -2.95 21.13 -10.12
CA GLY A 83 -4.36 21.29 -9.77
C GLY A 83 -4.94 20.10 -9.00
N LEU A 84 -4.11 19.16 -8.54
CA LEU A 84 -4.55 17.96 -7.84
C LEU A 84 -4.39 18.10 -6.32
N SER A 85 -5.43 17.74 -5.58
CA SER A 85 -5.35 17.50 -4.14
C SER A 85 -5.41 16.01 -3.88
N PHE A 86 -4.70 15.53 -2.85
CA PHE A 86 -4.69 14.12 -2.46
C PHE A 86 -5.47 13.91 -1.18
N ARG A 87 -6.03 12.72 -0.98
CA ARG A 87 -6.71 12.37 0.28
C ARG A 87 -5.74 12.49 1.44
N ARG A 88 -6.23 12.99 2.56
CA ARG A 88 -5.60 12.94 3.88
C ARG A 88 -6.41 12.01 4.76
N TYR A 89 -5.74 11.08 5.43
CA TYR A 89 -6.36 10.10 6.31
C TYR A 89 -6.00 10.37 7.76
N ASP A 90 -6.90 10.00 8.66
CA ASP A 90 -6.70 10.15 10.10
C ASP A 90 -5.70 9.12 10.64
N SER A 91 -5.61 7.94 10.01
CA SER A 91 -4.69 6.84 10.35
C SER A 91 -4.16 6.16 9.09
N ALA A 92 -3.08 5.38 9.24
CA ALA A 92 -2.59 4.51 8.18
C ALA A 92 -3.64 3.44 7.82
N GLU A 93 -4.29 2.86 8.83
CA GLU A 93 -5.38 1.90 8.67
C GLU A 93 -6.50 2.42 7.75
N ASN A 94 -6.95 3.66 7.96
CA ASN A 94 -7.94 4.31 7.10
C ASN A 94 -7.47 4.40 5.63
N SER A 95 -6.18 4.67 5.41
CA SER A 95 -5.61 4.68 4.05
C SER A 95 -5.64 3.29 3.41
N PHE A 96 -5.34 2.23 4.16
CA PHE A 96 -5.37 0.86 3.64
C PHE A 96 -6.81 0.40 3.39
N LEU A 97 -7.74 0.66 4.30
CA LEU A 97 -9.15 0.31 4.13
C LEU A 97 -9.79 1.03 2.93
N ASP A 98 -9.53 2.33 2.75
CA ASP A 98 -10.03 3.04 1.58
C ASP A 98 -9.41 2.53 0.28
N TYR A 99 -8.14 2.11 0.32
CA TYR A 99 -7.48 1.49 -0.81
C TYR A 99 -8.05 0.10 -1.15
N GLY A 100 -8.30 -0.76 -0.16
CA GLY A 100 -8.96 -2.06 -0.35
C GLY A 100 -10.35 -1.90 -0.98
N ARG A 101 -11.13 -0.92 -0.48
CA ARG A 101 -12.41 -0.52 -1.07
C ARG A 101 -12.26 -0.09 -2.54
N LEU A 102 -11.24 0.71 -2.85
CA LEU A 102 -10.95 1.20 -4.20
C LEU A 102 -10.56 0.05 -5.14
N LEU A 103 -9.67 -0.86 -4.72
CA LEU A 103 -9.29 -2.05 -5.48
C LEU A 103 -10.52 -2.89 -5.83
N ARG A 104 -11.41 -3.15 -4.86
CA ARG A 104 -12.63 -3.92 -5.09
C ARG A 104 -13.60 -3.23 -6.05
N ALA A 105 -13.75 -1.92 -5.94
CA ALA A 105 -14.67 -1.17 -6.78
C ALA A 105 -14.15 -1.01 -8.22
N GLN A 106 -12.87 -0.66 -8.38
CA GLN A 106 -12.33 -0.19 -9.67
C GLN A 106 -11.47 -1.22 -10.39
N TYR A 107 -10.89 -2.18 -9.66
CA TYR A 107 -9.97 -3.19 -10.19
C TYR A 107 -10.36 -4.61 -9.74
N PRO A 108 -11.63 -5.03 -9.94
CA PRO A 108 -12.12 -6.30 -9.39
C PRO A 108 -11.35 -7.53 -9.89
N ARG A 109 -10.85 -7.50 -11.14
CA ARG A 109 -10.01 -8.60 -11.66
C ARG A 109 -8.72 -8.77 -10.87
N ALA A 110 -7.96 -7.69 -10.67
CA ALA A 110 -6.76 -7.71 -9.86
C ALA A 110 -7.09 -8.12 -8.41
N ALA A 111 -8.10 -7.50 -7.81
CA ALA A 111 -8.54 -7.82 -6.45
C ALA A 111 -8.85 -9.31 -6.24
N ASN A 112 -9.52 -9.96 -7.20
CA ASN A 112 -9.88 -11.38 -7.15
C ASN A 112 -8.67 -12.32 -7.17
N VAL A 113 -7.57 -11.91 -7.80
CA VAL A 113 -6.34 -12.72 -7.91
C VAL A 113 -5.24 -12.24 -6.95
N SER A 114 -5.56 -11.39 -5.97
CA SER A 114 -4.59 -10.80 -5.05
C SER A 114 -3.75 -11.81 -4.25
N HIS A 115 -4.28 -13.01 -3.99
CA HIS A 115 -3.57 -14.10 -3.33
C HIS A 115 -2.54 -14.81 -4.23
N PHE A 116 -2.48 -14.44 -5.50
CA PHE A 116 -1.45 -14.86 -6.46
C PHE A 116 -0.66 -13.63 -6.92
N PRO A 117 0.42 -13.24 -6.21
CA PRO A 117 1.10 -11.95 -6.41
C PRO A 117 1.50 -11.65 -7.86
N GLU A 118 1.96 -12.64 -8.62
CA GLU A 118 2.31 -12.46 -10.03
C GLU A 118 1.07 -12.18 -10.91
N SER A 119 -0.04 -12.87 -10.65
CA SER A 119 -1.31 -12.62 -11.34
C SER A 119 -1.89 -11.27 -10.96
N PHE A 120 -1.79 -10.89 -9.69
CA PHE A 120 -2.16 -9.55 -9.22
C PHE A 120 -1.34 -8.47 -9.94
N ALA A 121 -0.01 -8.62 -9.96
CA ALA A 121 0.89 -7.70 -10.63
C ALA A 121 0.54 -7.56 -12.13
N LEU A 122 0.24 -8.67 -12.81
CA LEU A 122 -0.17 -8.65 -14.20
C LEU A 122 -1.48 -7.88 -14.39
N GLU A 123 -2.53 -8.23 -13.65
CA GLU A 123 -3.86 -7.62 -13.78
C GLU A 123 -3.83 -6.12 -13.45
N ILE A 124 -3.16 -5.71 -12.37
CA ILE A 124 -3.13 -4.30 -11.96
C ILE A 124 -2.30 -3.46 -12.92
N SER A 125 -1.12 -3.93 -13.36
CA SER A 125 -0.27 -3.22 -14.31
C SER A 125 -0.97 -2.98 -15.64
N TYR A 126 -1.71 -3.97 -16.15
CA TYR A 126 -2.38 -3.82 -17.44
C TYR A 126 -3.79 -3.21 -17.35
N SER A 127 -4.20 -2.75 -16.17
CA SER A 127 -5.45 -2.02 -15.95
C SER A 127 -5.32 -0.52 -16.22
N ALA A 128 -6.36 0.27 -15.87
CA ALA A 128 -6.30 1.72 -15.88
C ALA A 128 -5.53 2.32 -14.68
N TYR A 129 -5.02 1.49 -13.77
CA TYR A 129 -4.18 1.93 -12.66
C TYR A 129 -2.85 2.51 -13.16
N ILE A 130 -2.25 1.88 -14.18
CA ILE A 130 -1.02 2.35 -14.86
C ILE A 130 -1.36 2.86 -16.26
N CYS A 131 -0.86 4.05 -16.61
CA CYS A 131 -1.19 4.71 -17.87
C CYS A 131 0.06 4.97 -18.72
N ASP A 132 0.33 4.10 -19.71
CA ASP A 132 1.47 4.27 -20.63
C ASP A 132 1.43 5.59 -21.40
N LYS A 133 0.25 6.18 -21.60
CA LYS A 133 0.10 7.49 -22.26
C LYS A 133 0.80 8.63 -21.48
N ASN A 134 1.07 8.42 -20.19
CA ASN A 134 1.79 9.36 -19.34
C ASN A 134 3.30 9.03 -19.25
N GLY A 135 3.79 8.07 -20.05
CA GLY A 135 5.19 7.62 -20.03
C GLY A 135 5.49 6.54 -18.99
N ASP A 136 4.48 6.05 -18.27
CA ASP A 136 4.64 4.90 -17.39
C ASP A 136 4.97 3.64 -18.20
N ASN A 137 5.72 2.71 -17.61
CA ASN A 137 6.03 1.44 -18.24
C ASN A 137 5.36 0.32 -17.45
N ARG A 138 4.25 -0.21 -17.99
CA ARG A 138 3.49 -1.32 -17.37
C ARG A 138 4.34 -2.51 -16.99
N GLU A 139 5.24 -2.94 -17.88
CA GLU A 139 6.08 -4.12 -17.61
C GLU A 139 7.12 -3.83 -16.53
N HIS A 140 7.68 -2.62 -16.51
CA HIS A 140 8.56 -2.19 -15.44
C HIS A 140 7.83 -2.17 -14.09
N TYR A 141 6.62 -1.60 -14.04
CA TYR A 141 5.79 -1.58 -12.82
C TYR A 141 5.45 -3.01 -12.37
N ARG A 142 5.05 -3.90 -13.29
CA ARG A 142 4.77 -5.32 -12.99
C ARG A 142 5.96 -6.00 -12.33
N ARG A 143 7.14 -5.89 -12.94
CA ARG A 143 8.36 -6.52 -12.42
C ARG A 143 8.79 -5.95 -11.07
N MET A 144 8.67 -4.63 -10.91
CA MET A 144 8.96 -3.95 -9.66
C MET A 144 8.02 -4.42 -8.54
N LEU A 145 6.72 -4.54 -8.81
CA LEU A 145 5.73 -5.02 -7.85
C LEU A 145 6.02 -6.45 -7.40
N ILE A 146 6.32 -7.36 -8.34
CA ILE A 146 6.68 -8.75 -8.01
C ILE A 146 7.94 -8.80 -7.13
N SER A 147 8.95 -8.00 -7.46
CA SER A 147 10.20 -7.97 -6.69
C SER A 147 9.97 -7.45 -5.26
N ILE A 148 9.26 -6.33 -5.12
CA ILE A 148 8.99 -5.71 -3.81
C ILE A 148 8.06 -6.60 -2.97
N GLU A 149 7.07 -7.23 -3.58
CA GLU A 149 6.17 -8.15 -2.88
C GLU A 149 6.93 -9.35 -2.32
N LYS A 150 7.89 -9.88 -3.07
CA LYS A 150 8.77 -10.95 -2.60
C LYS A 150 9.59 -10.50 -1.37
N ASP A 151 10.26 -9.35 -1.44
CA ASP A 151 11.00 -8.78 -0.30
C ASP A 151 10.09 -8.66 0.94
N ILE A 152 8.85 -8.18 0.74
CA ILE A 152 7.88 -7.98 1.82
C ILE A 152 7.46 -9.31 2.44
N ARG A 153 7.20 -10.36 1.66
CA ARG A 153 6.87 -11.69 2.20
C ARG A 153 8.02 -12.26 3.03
N GLU A 154 9.25 -12.12 2.55
CA GLU A 154 10.43 -12.56 3.31
C GLU A 154 10.53 -11.81 4.66
N ILE A 155 10.24 -10.50 4.69
CA ILE A 155 10.20 -9.72 5.94
C ILE A 155 9.05 -10.18 6.85
N ILE A 156 7.85 -10.39 6.32
CA ILE A 156 6.67 -10.88 7.05
C ILE A 156 6.99 -12.22 7.73
N GLU A 157 7.54 -13.17 6.96
CA GLU A 157 7.94 -14.50 7.45
C GLU A 157 9.03 -14.41 8.51
N ALA A 158 10.09 -13.63 8.25
CA ALA A 158 11.22 -13.47 9.17
C ALA A 158 10.84 -12.84 10.52
N HIS A 159 9.76 -12.04 10.56
CA HIS A 159 9.29 -11.37 11.77
C HIS A 159 8.03 -12.03 12.36
N GLY A 160 7.60 -13.18 11.83
CA GLY A 160 6.43 -13.90 12.31
C GLY A 160 5.13 -13.10 12.20
N LEU A 161 5.05 -12.12 11.29
CA LEU A 161 3.87 -11.28 11.14
C LEU A 161 2.75 -12.11 10.53
N ASN A 162 1.65 -12.26 11.27
CA ASN A 162 0.47 -12.94 10.77
C ASN A 162 -0.79 -12.16 11.16
N ALA A 163 -1.82 -12.31 10.34
CA ALA A 163 -3.05 -11.56 10.48
C ALA A 163 -3.89 -11.99 11.70
N GLU A 164 -3.59 -13.13 12.32
CA GLU A 164 -4.39 -13.72 13.40
C GLU A 164 -3.90 -13.31 14.80
N GLU A 165 -2.60 -13.08 14.99
CA GLU A 165 -1.99 -12.83 16.31
C GLU A 165 -1.93 -11.34 16.71
N GLN A 166 -2.23 -10.40 15.81
CA GLN A 166 -2.13 -8.96 16.11
C GLN A 166 -3.31 -8.37 16.89
N ARG A 167 -4.02 -9.21 17.66
CA ARG A 167 -5.04 -8.81 18.64
C ARG A 167 -4.60 -9.22 20.05
N ALA A 168 -3.60 -8.52 20.59
CA ALA A 168 -3.28 -8.52 22.01
C ALA A 168 -3.07 -7.07 22.47
#